data_AF-A0A3D2SLU9-F1
#
_entry.id   AF-A0A3D2SLU9-F1
#
_cell.length_a   1.000
_cell.length_b   1.000
_cell.length_c   1.000
_cell.angle_alpha   90.00
_cell.angle_beta   90.00
_cell.angle_gamma   90.00
#
_symmetry.space_group_name_H-M   'P 1'
#
loop_
_entity.id
_entity.type
_entity.pdbx_description
1 polymer ?
#
loop_
_entity_poly.entity_id
_entity_poly.type
_entity_poly.pdbx_seq_one_letter_code
_entity_poly.pdbx_strand_id
1 'polypeptide(L)'
;MFIIKNIFVFLLSIVCLCLMLIVFNYLGFMKIINLVVSSVIFGTFITLYFKEIKLCMTLFALFFGAMLCISQTMEVVLMFLITLLVYFTITTMMPKLKNIQIKINQPIGMD
;
A
#
# COMPACT_ATOMS: atom_id res chain seq x y z
N MET A 1 -22.84 -4.45 -2.38
CA MET A 1 -22.14 -5.37 -1.44
C MET A 1 -20.62 -5.28 -1.53
N PHE A 2 -20.01 -5.16 -2.73
CA PHE A 2 -18.54 -5.05 -2.87
C PHE A 2 -17.92 -3.73 -2.38
N ILE A 3 -18.55 -2.58 -2.64
CA ILE A 3 -17.97 -1.26 -2.28
C ILE A 3 -17.92 -1.03 -0.76
N ILE A 4 -18.99 -1.37 -0.03
CA ILE A 4 -19.04 -1.21 1.44
C ILE A 4 -17.97 -2.08 2.11
N LYS A 5 -17.80 -3.33 1.64
CA LYS A 5 -16.75 -4.23 2.13
C LYS A 5 -15.35 -3.65 1.90
N ASN A 6 -15.13 -3.05 0.73
CA ASN A 6 -13.86 -2.41 0.40
C ASN A 6 -13.56 -1.20 1.30
N ILE A 7 -14.54 -0.35 1.55
CA ILE A 7 -14.40 0.78 2.47
C ILE A 7 -14.11 0.28 3.89
N PHE A 8 -14.80 -0.76 4.35
CA PHE A 8 -14.57 -1.33 5.68
C PHE A 8 -13.15 -1.89 5.84
N VAL A 9 -12.66 -2.64 4.84
CA VAL A 9 -11.29 -3.17 4.87
C VAL A 9 -10.26 -2.05 4.83
N PHE A 10 -10.51 -0.99 4.05
CA PHE A 10 -9.64 0.19 4.04
C PHE A 10 -9.60 0.88 5.41
N LEU A 11 -10.76 1.08 6.05
CA LEU A 11 -10.85 1.69 7.36
C LEU A 11 -10.14 0.85 8.43
N LEU A 12 -10.30 -0.47 8.37
CA LEU A 12 -9.59 -1.42 9.23
C LEU A 12 -8.07 -1.34 9.02
N SER A 13 -7.61 -1.18 7.77
CA SER A 13 -6.18 -1.05 7.48
C SER A 13 -5.58 0.25 8.02
N ILE A 14 -6.34 1.35 8.06
CA ILE A 14 -5.92 2.60 8.71
C ILE A 14 -5.73 2.39 10.20
N VAL A 15 -6.70 1.75 10.86
CA VAL A 15 -6.62 1.43 12.29
C VAL A 15 -5.39 0.56 12.58
N CYS A 16 -5.11 -0.42 11.72
CA CYS A 16 -3.94 -1.28 11.82
C CYS A 16 -2.62 -0.49 11.66
N LEU A 17 -2.53 0.44 10.70
CA LEU A 17 -1.35 1.32 10.54
C LEU A 17 -1.13 2.16 11.78
N CYS A 18 -2.18 2.76 12.35
CA CYS A 18 -2.07 3.56 13.57
C CYS A 18 -1.60 2.72 14.76
N LEU A 19 -2.14 1.50 14.93
CA LEU A 19 -1.69 0.56 15.96
C LEU A 19 -0.21 0.19 15.79
N MET A 20 0.23 -0.12 14.56
CA MET A 20 1.63 -0.43 14.29
C MET A 20 2.56 0.74 14.66
N LEU A 21 2.18 1.98 14.33
CA LEU A 21 2.96 3.15 14.72
C LEU A 21 3.09 3.28 16.24
N ILE A 22 2.00 3.07 16.99
CA ILE A 22 2.01 3.14 18.46
C ILE A 22 2.92 2.05 19.03
N VAL A 23 2.75 0.80 18.57
CA VAL A 23 3.55 -0.35 19.04
C VAL A 23 5.02 -0.12 18.75
N PHE A 24 5.37 0.29 17.53
CA PHE A 24 6.76 0.52 17.21
C PHE A 24 7.35 1.72 17.94
N ASN A 25 6.56 2.76 18.21
CA ASN A 25 7.00 3.90 19.02
C ASN A 25 7.26 3.49 20.47
N TYR A 26 6.44 2.58 21.01
CA TYR A 26 6.64 2.01 22.35
C TYR A 26 7.91 1.14 22.45
N LEU A 27 8.28 0.45 21.37
CA LEU A 27 9.50 -0.36 21.29
C LEU A 27 10.80 0.46 21.25
N GLY A 28 10.72 1.79 21.16
CA GLY A 28 11.89 2.68 21.23
C GLY A 28 12.71 2.75 19.94
N PHE A 29 12.16 2.30 18.81
CA PHE A 29 12.80 2.44 17.50
C PHE A 29 12.88 3.91 17.04
N MET A 30 13.85 4.20 16.17
CA MET A 30 13.98 5.53 15.55
C MET A 30 12.70 5.90 14.81
N LYS A 31 12.16 7.09 15.09
CA LYS A 31 10.86 7.57 14.58
C LYS A 31 10.71 7.42 13.07
N ILE A 32 11.76 7.76 12.31
CA ILE A 32 11.77 7.69 10.85
C ILE A 32 11.66 6.25 10.36
N ILE A 33 12.35 5.30 11.01
CA ILE A 33 12.33 3.88 10.61
C ILE A 33 10.93 3.31 10.84
N ASN A 34 10.30 3.61 11.98
CA ASN A 34 8.93 3.19 12.26
C ASN A 34 7.94 3.70 11.23
N LEU A 35 8.09 4.97 10.87
CA LEU A 35 7.27 5.62 9.87
C LEU A 35 7.40 4.89 8.52
N VAL A 36 8.63 4.66 8.08
CA VAL A 36 8.93 3.97 6.82
C VAL A 36 8.36 2.55 6.82
N VAL A 37 8.67 1.75 7.85
CA VAL A 37 8.23 0.34 7.92
C VAL A 37 6.71 0.24 7.95
N SER A 38 6.04 1.07 8.75
CA SER A 38 4.58 1.08 8.85
C SER A 38 3.93 1.47 7.52
N SER A 39 4.46 2.49 6.84
CA SER A 39 3.98 2.91 5.52
C SER A 39 4.20 1.84 4.45
N VAL A 40 5.32 1.12 4.49
CA VAL A 40 5.58 0.03 3.53
C VAL A 40 4.60 -1.12 3.71
N ILE A 41 4.36 -1.55 4.96
CA ILE A 41 3.43 -2.64 5.27
C ILE A 41 2.00 -2.26 4.84
N PHE A 42 1.56 -1.06 5.20
CA PHE A 42 0.24 -0.55 4.83
C PHE A 42 0.07 -0.41 3.31
N GLY A 43 1.05 0.20 2.64
CA GLY A 43 1.04 0.35 1.20
C GLY A 43 1.00 -1.00 0.48
N THR A 44 1.73 -1.99 0.98
CA THR A 44 1.71 -3.35 0.43
C THR A 44 0.34 -3.99 0.62
N PHE A 45 -0.23 -3.93 1.82
CA PHE A 45 -1.51 -4.55 2.14
C PHE A 45 -2.64 -4.00 1.26
N ILE A 46 -2.73 -2.67 1.12
CA ILE A 46 -3.77 -2.02 0.32
C ILE A 46 -3.56 -2.29 -1.16
N THR A 47 -2.33 -2.20 -1.66
CA THR A 47 -2.05 -2.46 -3.09
C THR A 47 -2.41 -3.89 -3.49
N LEU A 48 -2.23 -4.87 -2.59
CA LEU A 48 -2.62 -6.26 -2.85
C LEU A 48 -4.13 -6.49 -2.75
N TYR A 49 -4.81 -5.79 -1.84
CA TYR A 49 -6.25 -5.93 -1.65
C TYR A 49 -7.06 -5.28 -2.79
N PHE A 50 -6.67 -4.07 -3.20
CA PHE A 50 -7.36 -3.31 -4.25
C PHE A 50 -6.78 -3.60 -5.63
N LYS A 51 -7.47 -4.44 -6.41
CA LYS A 51 -7.14 -4.64 -7.84
C LYS A 51 -7.40 -3.41 -8.72
N GLU A 52 -8.32 -2.54 -8.30
CA GLU A 52 -8.75 -1.36 -9.04
C GLU A 52 -7.83 -0.16 -8.72
N ILE A 53 -6.99 0.22 -9.70
CA ILE A 53 -6.03 1.32 -9.59
C ILE A 53 -6.72 2.65 -9.21
N LYS A 54 -7.84 2.96 -9.88
CA LYS A 54 -8.57 4.22 -9.65
C LYS A 54 -9.04 4.34 -8.20
N LEU A 55 -9.61 3.26 -7.67
CA LEU A 55 -10.19 3.25 -6.33
C LEU A 55 -9.09 3.32 -5.26
N CYS A 56 -7.98 2.62 -5.46
CA CYS A 56 -6.80 2.69 -4.58
C CYS A 56 -6.21 4.12 -4.51
N MET A 57 -5.98 4.75 -5.67
CA MET A 57 -5.40 6.09 -5.74
C MET A 57 -6.31 7.16 -5.11
N THR A 58 -7.62 7.07 -5.34
CA THR A 58 -8.59 7.98 -4.70
C THR A 58 -8.60 7.82 -3.18
N LEU A 59 -8.56 6.59 -2.66
CA LEU A 59 -8.52 6.34 -1.23
C LEU A 59 -7.23 6.85 -0.58
N PHE A 60 -6.07 6.65 -1.22
CA PHE A 60 -4.81 7.22 -0.74
C PHE A 60 -4.83 8.74 -0.73
N ALA A 61 -5.28 9.38 -1.82
CA ALA A 61 -5.37 10.82 -1.89
C ALA A 61 -6.31 11.39 -0.81
N LEU A 62 -7.45 10.74 -0.57
CA LEU A 62 -8.42 11.17 0.44
C LEU A 62 -7.85 11.01 1.86
N PHE A 63 -7.25 9.85 2.18
CA PHE A 63 -6.69 9.59 3.50
C PHE A 63 -5.50 10.48 3.82
N PHE A 64 -4.47 10.49 2.96
CA PHE A 64 -3.28 11.30 3.19
C PHE A 64 -3.58 12.79 3.03
N GLY A 65 -4.53 13.18 2.17
CA GLY A 65 -5.02 14.56 2.08
C GLY A 65 -5.67 15.02 3.37
N ALA A 66 -6.59 14.22 3.94
CA ALA A 66 -7.20 14.52 5.23
C ALA A 66 -6.16 14.57 6.37
N MET A 67 -5.23 13.61 6.41
CA MET A 67 -4.18 13.55 7.41
C MET A 67 -3.22 14.76 7.31
N LEU A 68 -2.94 15.23 6.09
CA LEU A 68 -2.11 16.41 5.85
C LEU A 68 -2.82 17.71 6.27
N CYS A 69 -4.12 17.83 6.00
CA CYS A 69 -4.93 18.97 6.47
C CYS A 69 -4.95 19.08 8.00
N ILE A 70 -5.00 17.94 8.70
CA ILE A 70 -5.06 17.91 10.17
C ILE A 70 -3.67 18.09 10.80
N SER A 71 -2.68 17.33 10.34
CA SER A 71 -1.38 17.25 11.01
C SER A 71 -0.38 18.29 10.52
N GLN A 72 -0.46 18.72 9.26
CA GLN A 72 0.49 19.65 8.61
C GLN A 72 1.98 19.29 8.82
N THR A 73 2.30 18.00 8.93
CA THR A 73 3.68 17.53 9.15
C THR A 73 4.30 16.97 7.87
N MET A 74 5.61 17.18 7.72
CA MET A 74 6.41 16.58 6.63
C MET A 74 6.46 15.05 6.73
N GLU A 75 6.18 14.50 7.90
CA GLU A 75 6.09 13.06 8.13
C GLU A 75 4.95 12.43 7.33
N VAL A 76 3.78 13.08 7.27
CA VAL A 76 2.64 12.59 6.48
C VAL A 76 2.97 12.60 4.98
N VAL A 77 3.71 13.61 4.52
CA VAL A 77 4.19 13.67 3.12
C VAL A 77 5.15 12.51 2.82
N LEU A 78 6.06 12.22 3.75
CA LEU A 78 6.99 11.09 3.62
C LEU A 78 6.24 9.75 3.59
N MET A 79 5.24 9.55 4.47
CA MET A 79 4.41 8.35 4.47
C MET A 79 3.67 8.17 3.14
N PHE A 80 3.14 9.26 2.57
CA PHE A 80 2.46 9.24 1.28
C PHE A 80 3.40 8.83 0.13
N LEU A 81 4.60 9.44 0.07
CA LEU A 81 5.60 9.13 -0.96
C LEU A 81 6.05 7.66 -0.90
N ILE A 82 6.29 7.13 0.30
CA ILE A 82 6.68 5.72 0.50
C ILE A 82 5.55 4.80 0.04
N THR A 83 4.30 5.12 0.41
CA THR A 83 3.13 4.33 0.02
C THR A 83 2.95 4.30 -1.50
N LEU A 84 3.15 5.44 -2.18
CA LEU A 84 3.16 5.53 -3.64
C LEU A 84 4.28 4.71 -4.29
N LEU A 85 5.48 4.75 -3.71
CA LEU A 85 6.64 4.01 -4.22
C LEU A 85 6.42 2.50 -4.11
N VAL A 86 5.85 2.03 -3.00
CA VAL A 86 5.45 0.63 -2.79
C VAL A 86 4.38 0.22 -3.79
N TYR A 87 3.35 1.06 -3.97
CA TYR A 87 2.32 0.84 -4.96
C TYR A 87 2.91 0.67 -6.38
N PHE A 88 3.80 1.57 -6.79
CA PHE A 88 4.48 1.50 -8.08
C PHE A 88 5.33 0.23 -8.20
N THR A 89 6.07 -0.12 -7.15
CA THR A 89 6.92 -1.32 -7.14
C THR A 89 6.09 -2.60 -7.36
N ILE A 90 4.99 -2.74 -6.62
CA ILE A 90 4.11 -3.93 -6.72
C ILE A 90 3.44 -3.99 -8.09
N THR A 91 2.91 -2.86 -8.57
CA THR A 91 2.22 -2.80 -9.87
C THR A 91 3.15 -3.03 -11.05
N THR A 92 4.45 -2.72 -10.93
CA THR A 92 5.45 -3.02 -11.96
C THR A 92 5.94 -4.48 -11.90
N MET A 93 5.97 -5.09 -10.71
CA MET A 93 6.43 -6.47 -10.50
C MET A 93 5.35 -7.53 -10.77
N MET A 94 4.09 -7.28 -10.42
CA MET A 94 2.96 -8.19 -10.66
C MET A 94 2.75 -8.61 -12.13
N PRO A 95 2.75 -7.71 -13.13
CA PRO A 95 2.58 -8.12 -14.53
C PRO A 95 3.76 -8.95 -15.03
N LYS A 96 4.96 -8.74 -14.50
CA LYS A 96 6.15 -9.56 -14.82
C LYS A 96 6.00 -11.00 -14.35
N LEU A 97 5.42 -11.23 -13.17
CA LEU A 97 5.11 -12.59 -12.68
C LEU A 97 4.11 -13.32 -13.60
N LYS A 98 3.08 -12.61 -14.08
CA LYS A 98 2.07 -13.19 -14.97
C LYS A 98 2.64 -13.55 -16.35
N ASN A 99 3.58 -12.75 -16.87
CA ASN A 99 4.22 -13.01 -18.16
C ASN A 99 5.20 -14.19 -18.13
N ILE A 100 5.84 -14.45 -16.99
CA ILE A 100 6.73 -15.61 -16.81
C ILE A 100 5.94 -16.92 -16.90
N GLN A 101 4.75 -16.99 -16.30
CA GLN A 101 3.86 -18.16 -16.39
C GLN A 101 3.42 -18.44 -17.85
N ILE A 102 3.20 -17.40 -18.67
CA ILE A 102 2.80 -17.56 -20.08
C ILE A 102 3.96 -18.09 -20.93
N LYS A 103 5.20 -17.67 -20.66
CA LYS A 103 6.40 -18.19 -21.36
C LYS A 103 6.70 -19.66 -21.04
N ILE A 104 6.37 -20.14 -19.85
CA ILE A 104 6.58 -21.55 -19.46
C ILE A 104 5.53 -22.47 -20.12
N ASN A 105 4.34 -21.95 -20.44
CA ASN A 105 3.21 -22.71 -20.99
C ASN A 105 3.03 -22.61 -22.52
N GLN A 106 3.99 -22.05 -23.26
CA GLN A 106 3.97 -22.23 -24.72
C GLN A 106 4.42 -23.68 -25.03
N PRO A 107 3.58 -24.53 -25.65
CA PRO A 107 4.05 -25.81 -26.13
C PRO A 107 5.13 -25.54 -27.16
N ILE A 108 6.28 -26.17 -26.96
CA ILE A 108 7.37 -26.25 -27.93
C ILE A 108 6.71 -26.76 -29.22
N GLY A 109 6.55 -25.88 -30.21
CA GLY A 109 6.20 -26.30 -31.55
C GLY A 109 7.29 -27.27 -32.00
N MET A 110 6.93 -28.55 -32.12
CA MET A 110 7.75 -29.52 -32.82
C MET A 110 7.58 -29.21 -34.31
N ASP A 111 8.67 -28.71 -34.89
CA ASP A 111 8.89 -28.65 -36.34
C ASP A 111 8.90 -30.06 -36.96
#